data_AF-A0A7V3VXU5-F1
#
_entry.id   AF-A0A7V3VXU5-F1
#
_cell.length_a   1.000
_cell.length_b   1.000
_cell.length_c   1.000
_cell.angle_alpha   90.00
_cell.angle_beta   90.00
_cell.angle_gamma   90.00
#
_symmetry.space_group_name_H-M   'P 1'
#
loop_
_entity.id
_entity.type
_entity.pdbx_description
1 polymer ?
#
loop_
_entity_poly.entity_id
_entity_poly.type
_entity_poly.pdbx_seq_one_letter_code
_entity_poly.pdbx_strand_id
1 'polypeptide(L)'
;MRKIAGVVGVVCVFGIIIFSVRGNKDEDAKMREIVARAIKAHGGDNLAKCKGYITKTKGKLLDLEYTTETSLQAPDRSRTVAESKLGKLVQVLNGDKGWVKFGDLSRECVKEELDEMREQLNANLISHLVVLLDREYKLSP
;
A
#
# COMPACT_ATOMS: atom_id res chain seq x y z
N MET A 1 -29.81 -44.03 12.79
CA MET A 1 -28.70 -43.88 11.82
C MET A 1 -28.71 -42.54 11.05
N ARG A 2 -29.20 -41.44 11.62
CA ARG A 2 -29.35 -40.13 10.91
C ARG A 2 -28.51 -38.98 11.50
N LYS A 3 -27.84 -39.22 12.63
CA LYS A 3 -27.01 -38.22 13.34
C LYS A 3 -25.50 -38.39 13.14
N ILE A 4 -25.05 -39.53 12.60
CA ILE A 4 -23.62 -39.85 12.41
C ILE A 4 -23.12 -39.33 11.05
N ALA A 5 -23.99 -39.20 10.05
CA ALA A 5 -23.64 -38.70 8.72
C ALA A 5 -23.34 -37.18 8.68
N GLY A 6 -23.87 -36.40 9.64
CA GLY A 6 -23.63 -34.94 9.69
C GLY A 6 -22.27 -34.55 10.27
N VAL A 7 -21.69 -35.39 11.12
CA VAL A 7 -20.41 -35.08 11.80
C VAL A 7 -19.20 -35.37 10.90
N VAL A 8 -19.31 -36.37 10.00
CA VAL A 8 -18.24 -36.71 9.05
C VAL A 8 -18.13 -35.68 7.92
N GLY A 9 -19.26 -35.12 7.45
CA GLY A 9 -19.26 -34.11 6.39
C GLY A 9 -18.64 -32.77 6.78
N VAL A 10 -18.79 -32.35 8.05
CA VAL A 10 -18.25 -31.06 8.53
C VAL A 10 -16.72 -31.12 8.73
N VAL A 11 -16.17 -32.29 9.07
CA VAL A 11 -14.72 -32.46 9.26
C VAL A 11 -13.96 -32.46 7.93
N CYS A 12 -14.54 -33.01 6.86
CA CYS A 12 -13.90 -33.00 5.54
C CYS A 12 -13.87 -31.61 4.88
N VAL A 13 -14.88 -30.77 5.11
CA VAL A 13 -14.91 -29.40 4.55
C VAL A 13 -13.98 -28.46 5.32
N PHE A 14 -13.86 -28.60 6.65
CA PHE A 14 -12.89 -27.82 7.43
C PHE A 14 -11.43 -28.24 7.18
N GLY A 15 -11.17 -29.53 6.92
CA GLY A 15 -9.82 -30.02 6.61
C GLY A 15 -9.26 -29.48 5.28
N ILE A 16 -10.11 -29.23 4.29
CA ILE A 16 -9.71 -28.73 2.97
C ILE A 16 -9.38 -27.23 3.00
N ILE A 17 -10.07 -26.44 3.84
CA ILE A 17 -9.83 -24.98 3.94
C ILE A 17 -8.50 -24.68 4.66
N ILE A 18 -8.06 -25.54 5.58
CA ILE A 18 -6.81 -25.32 6.35
C ILE A 18 -5.54 -25.61 5.53
N PHE A 19 -5.64 -26.41 4.47
CA PHE A 19 -4.47 -26.76 3.64
C PHE A 19 -4.17 -25.78 2.50
N SER A 20 -5.14 -24.96 2.07
CA SER A 20 -4.94 -24.04 0.94
C SER A 20 -4.27 -22.70 1.29
N VAL A 21 -3.98 -22.41 2.57
CA VAL A 21 -3.34 -21.14 3.00
C VAL A 21 -1.97 -21.37 3.65
N ARG A 22 -1.34 -22.52 3.39
CA ARG A 22 0.10 -22.68 3.69
C ARG A 22 0.87 -22.34 2.42
N GLY A 23 1.09 -21.04 2.21
CA GLY A 23 2.16 -20.60 1.31
C GLY A 23 3.43 -21.37 1.67
N ASN A 24 4.02 -22.02 0.67
CA ASN A 24 5.18 -22.85 0.86
C ASN A 24 6.28 -21.97 1.49
N LYS A 25 6.69 -22.25 2.74
CA LYS A 25 7.71 -21.42 3.44
C LYS A 25 9.00 -21.31 2.62
N ASP A 26 9.27 -22.34 1.81
CA ASP A 26 10.41 -22.37 0.91
C ASP A 26 10.26 -21.39 -0.27
N GLU A 27 9.04 -21.07 -0.70
CA GLU A 27 8.78 -20.09 -1.76
C GLU A 27 8.88 -18.65 -1.23
N ASP A 28 8.30 -18.36 -0.07
CA ASP A 28 8.43 -17.05 0.58
C ASP A 28 9.91 -16.71 0.85
N ALA A 29 10.70 -17.67 1.34
CA ALA A 29 12.14 -17.50 1.55
C ALA A 29 12.88 -17.17 0.23
N LYS A 30 12.57 -17.88 -0.87
CA LYS A 30 13.15 -17.60 -2.19
C LYS A 30 12.74 -16.24 -2.73
N MET A 31 11.48 -15.84 -2.56
CA MET A 31 10.99 -14.51 -2.98
C MET A 31 11.68 -13.40 -2.19
N ARG A 32 11.84 -13.57 -0.88
CA ARG A 32 12.58 -12.61 -0.04
C ARG A 32 14.05 -12.52 -0.42
N GLU A 33 14.67 -13.63 -0.83
CA GLU A 33 16.04 -13.62 -1.36
C GLU A 33 16.13 -12.79 -2.65
N ILE A 34 15.16 -12.92 -3.56
CA ILE A 34 15.08 -12.10 -4.79
C ILE A 34 14.93 -10.62 -4.42
N VAL A 35 14.02 -10.28 -3.50
CA VAL A 35 13.82 -8.91 -3.02
C VAL A 35 15.10 -8.36 -2.40
N ALA A 36 15.81 -9.14 -1.57
CA ALA A 36 17.06 -8.71 -0.95
C ALA A 36 18.15 -8.41 -2.00
N ARG A 37 18.27 -9.25 -3.04
CA ARG A 37 19.17 -8.99 -4.17
C ARG A 37 18.78 -7.73 -4.93
N ALA A 38 17.47 -7.50 -5.16
CA ALA A 38 16.97 -6.29 -5.80
C ALA A 38 17.27 -5.04 -4.96
N ILE A 39 17.02 -5.06 -3.65
CA ILE A 39 17.37 -3.96 -2.73
C ILE A 39 18.88 -3.66 -2.80
N LYS A 40 19.73 -4.68 -2.78
CA LYS A 40 21.18 -4.52 -2.90
C LYS A 40 21.56 -3.82 -4.22
N ALA A 41 20.92 -4.18 -5.34
CA ALA A 41 21.14 -3.56 -6.64
C ALA A 41 20.62 -2.11 -6.71
N HIS A 42 19.52 -1.80 -6.03
CA HIS A 42 18.88 -0.47 -6.01
C HIS A 42 19.50 0.54 -5.03
N GLY A 43 20.61 0.20 -4.37
CA GLY A 43 21.34 1.10 -3.47
C GLY A 43 21.58 0.56 -2.06
N GLY A 44 21.13 -0.66 -1.76
CA GLY A 44 21.37 -1.35 -0.49
C GLY A 44 20.93 -0.54 0.71
N ASP A 45 21.81 -0.39 1.70
CA ASP A 45 21.54 0.35 2.94
C ASP A 45 21.11 1.81 2.71
N ASN A 46 21.49 2.41 1.59
CA ASN A 46 21.08 3.78 1.28
C ASN A 46 19.60 3.86 0.88
N LEU A 47 19.03 2.77 0.34
CA LEU A 47 17.60 2.71 0.03
C LEU A 47 16.77 2.75 1.33
N ALA A 48 17.20 2.02 2.37
CA ALA A 48 16.55 2.04 3.68
C ALA A 48 16.68 3.38 4.42
N LYS A 49 17.68 4.21 4.07
CA LYS A 49 17.83 5.56 4.62
C LYS A 49 16.88 6.58 3.97
N CYS A 50 16.34 6.28 2.78
CA CYS A 50 15.37 7.13 2.11
C CYS A 50 13.99 7.00 2.77
N LYS A 51 13.75 7.77 3.83
CA LYS A 51 12.49 7.74 4.59
C LYS A 51 11.39 8.58 3.97
N GLY A 52 11.69 9.36 2.94
CA GLY A 52 10.75 10.25 2.30
C GLY A 52 11.36 10.97 1.11
N TYR A 53 10.48 11.48 0.25
CA TYR A 53 10.86 12.20 -0.96
C TYR A 53 9.76 13.18 -1.34
N ILE A 54 10.12 14.12 -2.20
CA ILE A 54 9.18 15.05 -2.83
C ILE A 54 9.25 14.82 -4.33
N THR A 55 8.10 14.53 -4.93
CA THR A 55 7.95 14.39 -6.38
C THR A 55 7.13 15.55 -6.89
N LYS A 56 7.63 16.22 -7.94
CA LYS A 56 6.89 17.23 -8.70
C LYS A 56 6.60 16.67 -10.08
N THR A 57 5.33 16.70 -10.48
CA THR A 57 4.89 16.23 -11.80
C THR A 57 4.12 17.36 -12.47
N LYS A 58 4.33 17.54 -13.78
CA LYS A 58 3.48 18.35 -14.63
C LYS A 58 2.91 17.44 -15.71
N GLY A 59 1.61 17.51 -15.93
CA GLY A 59 0.93 16.64 -16.87
C GLY A 59 -0.26 17.31 -17.54
N LYS A 60 -0.83 16.60 -18.50
CA LYS A 60 -2.08 16.97 -19.14
C LYS A 60 -3.00 15.75 -19.13
N LEU A 61 -4.20 15.89 -18.57
CA LEU A 61 -5.26 14.89 -18.65
C LEU A 61 -6.35 15.44 -19.56
N LEU A 62 -6.52 14.85 -20.74
CA LEU A 62 -7.35 15.41 -21.82
C LEU A 62 -6.93 16.87 -22.15
N ASP A 63 -7.81 17.85 -21.90
CA ASP A 63 -7.55 19.28 -22.07
C ASP A 63 -7.36 20.05 -20.75
N LEU A 64 -7.03 19.32 -19.68
CA LEU A 64 -6.73 19.87 -18.37
C LEU A 64 -5.23 19.71 -18.09
N GLU A 65 -4.49 20.82 -18.15
CA GLU A 65 -3.15 20.87 -17.60
C GLU A 65 -3.21 20.86 -16.08
N TYR A 66 -2.29 20.11 -15.47
CA TYR A 66 -2.17 20.04 -14.03
C TYR A 66 -0.70 19.95 -13.59
N THR A 67 -0.43 20.41 -12.38
CA THR A 67 0.80 20.12 -11.64
C THR A 67 0.44 19.38 -10.36
N THR A 68 1.32 18.48 -9.93
CA THR A 68 1.23 17.85 -8.62
C THR A 68 2.55 17.94 -7.88
N GLU A 69 2.50 18.20 -6.59
CA GLU A 69 3.61 18.00 -5.66
C GLU A 69 3.17 16.98 -4.61
N THR A 70 3.83 15.83 -4.58
CA THR A 70 3.60 14.79 -3.57
C THR A 70 4.82 14.71 -2.67
N SER A 71 4.63 14.97 -1.39
CA SER A 71 5.60 14.73 -0.33
C SER A 71 5.21 13.45 0.40
N LEU A 72 6.12 12.51 0.49
CA LEU A 72 5.93 11.24 1.21
C LEU A 72 6.92 11.18 2.36
N GLN A 73 6.45 10.72 3.51
CA GLN A 73 7.29 10.32 4.64
C GLN A 73 6.77 9.00 5.20
N ALA A 74 7.56 7.94 5.01
CA ALA A 74 7.23 6.61 5.50
C ALA A 74 7.19 6.59 7.05
N PRO A 75 6.35 5.73 7.65
CA PRO A 75 5.46 4.77 7.00
C PRO A 75 4.05 5.31 6.68
N ASP A 76 3.66 6.45 7.24
CA ASP A 76 2.24 6.78 7.44
C ASP A 76 1.86 8.23 7.12
N ARG A 77 2.75 8.99 6.47
CA ARG A 77 2.50 10.40 6.13
C ARG A 77 2.68 10.67 4.65
N SER A 78 1.72 11.40 4.11
CA SER A 78 1.81 11.91 2.75
C SER A 78 1.05 13.23 2.63
N ARG A 79 1.49 14.06 1.69
CA ARG A 79 0.81 15.28 1.32
C ARG A 79 0.88 15.43 -0.18
N THR A 80 -0.27 15.52 -0.82
CA THR A 80 -0.38 15.81 -2.25
C THR A 80 -1.05 17.15 -2.45
N VAL A 81 -0.41 17.99 -3.26
CA VAL A 81 -0.99 19.24 -3.76
C VAL A 81 -1.16 19.07 -5.26
N ALA A 82 -2.38 19.18 -5.75
CA ALA A 82 -2.68 19.20 -7.17
C ALA A 82 -3.25 20.56 -7.55
N GLU A 83 -2.74 21.16 -8.62
CA GLU A 83 -3.22 22.44 -9.15
C GLU A 83 -3.57 22.30 -10.62
N SER A 84 -4.71 22.86 -11.01
CA SER A 84 -5.17 22.92 -12.40
C SER A 84 -6.04 24.17 -12.61
N LYS A 85 -6.52 24.39 -13.84
CA LYS A 85 -7.49 25.48 -14.12
C LYS A 85 -8.81 25.35 -13.34
N LEU A 86 -9.12 24.16 -12.81
CA LEU A 86 -10.32 23.91 -11.99
C LEU A 86 -10.12 24.28 -10.51
N GLY A 87 -8.88 24.57 -10.09
CA GLY A 87 -8.55 24.94 -8.72
C GLY A 87 -7.43 24.10 -8.12
N LYS A 88 -7.24 24.29 -6.82
CA LYS A 88 -6.20 23.65 -6.01
C LYS A 88 -6.82 22.64 -5.05
N LEU A 89 -6.37 21.40 -5.13
CA LEU A 89 -6.69 20.32 -4.20
C LEU A 89 -5.46 20.04 -3.33
N VAL A 90 -5.67 19.93 -2.03
CA VAL A 90 -4.66 19.48 -1.07
C VAL A 90 -5.23 18.29 -0.32
N GLN A 91 -4.50 17.18 -0.31
CA GLN A 91 -4.82 15.97 0.45
C GLN A 91 -3.66 15.68 1.40
N VAL A 92 -3.97 15.41 2.67
CA VAL A 92 -2.95 15.11 3.68
C VAL A 92 -3.33 13.84 4.44
N LEU A 93 -2.41 12.89 4.51
CA LEU A 93 -2.41 11.77 5.45
C LEU A 93 -1.35 12.05 6.51
N ASN A 94 -1.73 12.01 7.78
CA ASN A 94 -0.83 12.19 8.91
C ASN A 94 -1.10 11.12 9.97
N GLY A 95 -0.58 9.92 9.74
CA GLY A 95 -0.80 8.77 10.62
C GLY A 95 -2.23 8.25 10.54
N ASP A 96 -2.96 8.39 11.64
CA ASP A 96 -4.34 7.93 11.78
C ASP A 96 -5.37 8.93 11.21
N LYS A 97 -4.95 10.17 10.94
CA LYS A 97 -5.81 11.28 10.49
C LYS A 97 -5.51 11.71 9.07
N GLY A 98 -6.48 12.36 8.45
CA GLY A 98 -6.32 12.96 7.14
C GLY A 98 -7.42 13.97 6.84
N TRP A 99 -7.14 14.85 5.91
CA TRP A 99 -8.08 15.86 5.46
C TRP A 99 -7.86 16.19 3.99
N VAL A 100 -8.93 16.67 3.36
CA VAL A 100 -8.92 17.22 2.01
C VAL A 100 -9.34 18.67 2.03
N LYS A 101 -8.66 19.49 1.24
CA LYS A 101 -8.98 20.91 1.03
C LYS A 101 -9.08 21.21 -0.46
N PHE A 102 -10.20 21.79 -0.87
CA PHE A 102 -10.43 22.27 -2.23
C PHE A 102 -10.85 23.74 -2.19
N GLY A 103 -10.01 24.64 -2.72
CA GLY A 103 -10.19 26.08 -2.49
C GLY A 103 -10.13 26.40 -1.00
N ASP A 104 -11.17 27.05 -0.45
CA ASP A 104 -11.29 27.35 0.98
C ASP A 104 -12.03 26.28 1.79
N LEU A 105 -12.64 25.31 1.12
CA LEU A 105 -13.39 24.24 1.78
C LEU A 105 -12.43 23.16 2.25
N SER A 106 -12.45 22.86 3.55
CA SER A 106 -11.65 21.82 4.18
C SER A 106 -12.54 20.89 5.00
N ARG A 107 -12.27 19.58 4.93
CA ARG A 107 -12.95 18.60 5.77
C ARG A 107 -12.00 17.47 6.15
N GLU A 108 -12.27 16.85 7.30
CA GLU A 108 -11.64 15.60 7.68
C GLU A 108 -12.09 14.47 6.74
N CYS A 109 -11.19 13.52 6.51
CA CYS A 109 -11.49 12.31 5.76
C CYS A 109 -12.32 11.36 6.63
N VAL A 110 -13.31 10.71 6.02
CA VAL A 110 -13.99 9.58 6.67
C VAL A 110 -13.09 8.34 6.63
N LYS A 111 -13.48 7.29 7.36
CA LYS A 111 -12.66 6.09 7.51
C LYS A 111 -12.28 5.47 6.16
N GLU A 112 -13.24 5.35 5.26
CA GLU A 112 -13.06 4.73 3.94
C GLU A 112 -12.00 5.49 3.12
N GLU A 113 -12.04 6.82 3.15
CA GLU A 113 -11.05 7.67 2.46
C GLU A 113 -9.66 7.57 3.11
N LEU A 114 -9.59 7.45 4.44
CA LEU A 114 -8.32 7.21 5.13
C LEU A 114 -7.71 5.86 4.74
N ASP A 115 -8.55 4.83 4.60
CA ASP A 115 -8.11 3.49 4.22
C ASP A 115 -7.59 3.49 2.77
N GLU A 116 -8.29 4.15 1.83
CA GLU A 116 -7.79 4.37 0.47
C GLU A 116 -6.46 5.14 0.43
N MET A 117 -6.33 6.19 1.25
CA MET A 117 -5.08 6.97 1.33
C MET A 117 -3.91 6.13 1.85
N ARG A 118 -4.15 5.26 2.82
CA ARG A 118 -3.15 4.32 3.35
C ARG A 118 -2.79 3.26 2.32
N GLU A 119 -3.76 2.76 1.56
CA GLU A 119 -3.51 1.80 0.48
C GLU A 119 -2.64 2.44 -0.61
N GLN A 120 -2.94 3.67 -1.01
CA GLN A 120 -2.12 4.40 -1.98
C GLN A 120 -0.69 4.66 -1.46
N LEU A 121 -0.55 5.00 -0.17
CA LEU A 121 0.77 5.14 0.45
C LEU A 121 1.52 3.80 0.46
N ASN A 122 0.85 2.72 0.83
CA ASN A 122 1.41 1.37 0.80
C ASN A 122 1.88 0.97 -0.61
N ALA A 123 1.07 1.23 -1.64
CA ALA A 123 1.45 0.97 -3.04
C ALA A 123 2.72 1.74 -3.46
N ASN A 124 2.86 3.00 -3.02
CA ASN A 124 4.10 3.76 -3.22
C ASN A 124 5.28 3.11 -2.48
N LEU A 125 5.11 2.71 -1.22
CA LEU A 125 6.17 2.08 -0.43
C LEU A 125 6.61 0.72 -0.99
N ILE A 126 5.69 -0.08 -1.54
CA ILE A 126 5.99 -1.35 -2.21
C ILE A 126 6.95 -1.13 -3.38
N SER A 127 6.79 -0.04 -4.13
CA SER A 127 7.67 0.32 -5.25
C SER A 127 9.12 0.61 -4.79
N HIS A 128 9.33 0.92 -3.50
CA HIS A 128 10.64 1.10 -2.89
C HIS A 128 11.27 -0.19 -2.35
N LEU A 129 10.61 -1.34 -2.46
CA LEU A 129 11.05 -2.69 -2.09
C LEU A 129 11.34 -2.95 -0.61
N VAL A 130 11.79 -1.96 0.16
CA VAL A 130 12.27 -2.12 1.55
C VAL A 130 11.16 -2.67 2.45
N VAL A 131 9.91 -2.22 2.26
CA VAL A 131 8.77 -2.70 3.06
C VAL A 131 8.47 -4.19 2.84
N LEU A 132 8.83 -4.76 1.69
CA LEU A 132 8.60 -6.16 1.37
C LEU A 132 9.47 -7.12 2.20
N LEU A 133 10.44 -6.61 2.96
CA LEU A 133 11.18 -7.40 3.93
C LEU A 133 10.36 -7.72 5.19
N ASP A 134 9.32 -6.93 5.47
CA ASP A 134 8.40 -7.21 6.56
C ASP A 134 7.62 -8.51 6.29
N ARG A 135 7.43 -9.31 7.34
CA ARG A 135 6.71 -10.59 7.29
C ARG A 135 5.20 -10.41 7.15
N GLU A 136 4.68 -9.21 7.39
CA GLU A 136 3.28 -8.88 7.11
C GLU A 136 2.96 -8.93 5.61
N TYR A 137 3.93 -8.64 4.74
CA TYR A 137 3.79 -8.86 3.31
C TYR A 137 3.91 -10.36 2.99
N LYS A 138 2.83 -10.89 2.43
CA LYS A 138 2.79 -12.24 1.86
C LYS A 138 3.17 -12.16 0.39
N LEU A 139 4.29 -12.77 0.04
CA LEU A 139 4.79 -12.79 -1.33
C LEU A 139 4.32 -14.08 -2.01
N SER A 140 3.76 -13.95 -3.21
CA SER A 140 3.41 -15.07 -4.08
C SER A 140 3.87 -14.77 -5.51
N PRO A 141 4.18 -15.80 -6.31
CA PRO A 141 4.39 -15.66 -7.75
C PRO A 141 3.19 -15.06 -8.47
#